data_AF-A0A7Y6XD97-F1
#
_entry.id   AF-A0A7Y6XD97-F1
#
_cell.length_a   1.000
_cell.length_b   1.000
_cell.length_c   1.000
_cell.angle_alpha   90.00
_cell.angle_beta   90.00
_cell.angle_gamma   90.00
#
_symmetry.space_group_name_H-M   'P 1'
#
loop_
_entity.id
_entity.type
_entity.pdbx_description
1 polymer ?
#
loop_
_entity_poly.entity_id
_entity_poly.type
_entity_poly.pdbx_seq_one_letter_code
_entity_poly.pdbx_strand_id
1 'polypeptide(L)'
;MLVTGCATQSPASGAGRTLRQSQRGASLLEPPRDGLADSIGRQSDAPEPSRRHREIDAEAIADGRLRAAQTRQAVTEAADEVKSSTERLASDLPKLAGHTLDLGRNADLFSGYFDYGSNQLPWLRGALRGTATLVEVSGSVDDPDMAVGLLRIAGPRLQAAMAGAMLLASWFDFLQLANAVLQQCPYYSVEQLLVDMERVQKRLEPAMTALSSLEPGRVEATAAAMPELMGQLTQEFHAIREGARLAMERTGQVIAAAQSIEMVALVSTLRVSLPRLPPAGPVLLGARIVMSPGGVMAGSHLVVSAEWVEMMRRLVQAGVISMPVASAAVRIHAGQVLMAQSHRDLPKGVREALGDSPEVRGMHATGKAGSGMSEAPKHHVMPQEHREWFERRGFKGPMDIDHFCVRMEKSHHEAIHGGGNWKLGRTWPHEWNRMIMEALREAEVEAGRMLTRNQVLNIVAARMKRYDIPAKFTKGRSR
;
A
#
# COMPACT_ATOMS: atom_id res chain seq x y z
N MET A 1 -2.09 -10.20 -32.42
CA MET A 1 -3.11 -10.73 -33.37
C MET A 1 -4.34 -11.12 -32.57
N LEU A 2 -5.52 -10.78 -33.11
CA LEU A 2 -6.88 -10.92 -32.55
C LEU A 2 -7.44 -12.35 -32.58
N VAL A 3 -8.43 -12.64 -31.70
CA VAL A 3 -9.75 -13.33 -31.89
C VAL A 3 -10.37 -13.52 -30.47
N THR A 4 -11.33 -12.71 -29.96
CA THR A 4 -12.82 -12.71 -30.03
C THR A 4 -13.57 -13.98 -29.61
N GLY A 5 -14.34 -13.94 -28.50
CA GLY A 5 -15.83 -14.08 -28.45
C GLY A 5 -16.23 -15.30 -27.56
N CYS A 6 -17.29 -15.36 -26.75
CA CYS A 6 -18.64 -14.78 -26.83
C CYS A 6 -19.32 -14.65 -25.45
N ALA A 7 -20.26 -13.72 -25.37
CA ALA A 7 -21.28 -13.58 -24.33
C ALA A 7 -22.62 -14.21 -24.79
N THR A 8 -23.47 -14.58 -23.84
CA THR A 8 -24.91 -14.81 -24.08
C THR A 8 -25.73 -14.36 -22.86
N GLN A 9 -26.73 -13.51 -23.10
CA GLN A 9 -27.82 -13.15 -22.17
C GLN A 9 -29.15 -13.74 -22.65
N SER A 10 -29.89 -14.27 -21.67
CA SER A 10 -31.35 -14.31 -21.43
C SER A 10 -32.34 -14.85 -22.48
N PRO A 11 -33.47 -15.41 -21.99
CA PRO A 11 -34.70 -14.61 -22.06
C PRO A 11 -35.60 -14.67 -20.80
N ALA A 12 -36.47 -13.68 -20.70
CA ALA A 12 -37.58 -13.55 -19.78
C ALA A 12 -38.90 -14.10 -20.37
N SER A 13 -39.79 -14.57 -19.49
CA SER A 13 -41.25 -14.70 -19.64
C SER A 13 -41.80 -14.83 -18.20
N GLY A 14 -42.89 -14.24 -17.73
CA GLY A 14 -44.01 -13.53 -18.34
C GLY A 14 -45.29 -13.89 -17.58
N ALA A 15 -45.92 -12.89 -16.94
CA ALA A 15 -47.35 -12.77 -16.59
C ALA A 15 -48.01 -13.67 -15.52
N GLY A 16 -48.84 -13.06 -14.65
CA GLY A 16 -49.79 -13.81 -13.80
C GLY A 16 -50.44 -13.06 -12.64
N ARG A 17 -51.25 -12.05 -12.94
CA ARG A 17 -52.14 -11.26 -12.05
C ARG A 17 -53.22 -12.15 -11.40
N THR A 18 -53.56 -11.97 -10.11
CA THR A 18 -54.94 -11.67 -9.62
C THR A 18 -55.07 -11.63 -8.08
N LEU A 19 -55.65 -10.52 -7.60
CA LEU A 19 -56.34 -10.37 -6.32
C LEU A 19 -57.63 -11.20 -6.30
N ARG A 20 -57.98 -11.78 -5.13
CA ARG A 20 -59.38 -11.99 -4.76
C ARG A 20 -59.59 -11.83 -3.25
N GLN A 21 -60.53 -10.94 -2.97
CA GLN A 21 -61.10 -10.53 -1.71
C GLN A 21 -62.50 -11.16 -1.60
N SER A 22 -62.89 -11.71 -0.45
CA SER A 22 -64.29 -11.80 0.02
C SER A 22 -64.30 -12.35 1.46
N GLN A 23 -64.75 -11.55 2.44
CA GLN A 23 -66.10 -11.52 3.05
C GLN A 23 -66.23 -12.49 4.25
N ARG A 24 -66.30 -11.95 5.48
CA ARG A 24 -67.49 -11.43 6.22
C ARG A 24 -68.36 -12.54 6.82
N GLY A 25 -68.44 -12.54 8.15
CA GLY A 25 -69.51 -13.14 8.96
C GLY A 25 -69.54 -12.39 10.30
N ALA A 26 -70.67 -11.74 10.59
CA ALA A 26 -70.88 -10.81 11.69
C ALA A 26 -71.79 -11.39 12.80
N SER A 27 -71.94 -10.58 13.85
CA SER A 27 -72.98 -10.54 14.91
C SER A 27 -72.57 -11.13 16.27
N LEU A 28 -72.33 -10.27 17.29
CA LEU A 28 -73.29 -9.51 18.13
C LEU A 28 -73.77 -10.35 19.33
N LEU A 29 -73.44 -9.90 20.55
CA LEU A 29 -74.34 -9.73 21.72
C LEU A 29 -73.53 -9.49 23.02
N GLU A 30 -73.59 -8.27 23.54
CA GLU A 30 -73.54 -7.91 24.97
C GLU A 30 -74.99 -7.72 25.46
N PRO A 31 -75.35 -7.55 26.78
CA PRO A 31 -74.61 -6.92 27.91
C PRO A 31 -74.92 -7.59 29.30
N PRO A 32 -75.02 -6.88 30.46
CA PRO A 32 -73.96 -6.36 31.35
C PRO A 32 -74.11 -6.79 32.85
N ARG A 33 -73.15 -6.46 33.73
CA ARG A 33 -73.39 -5.83 35.08
C ARG A 33 -72.12 -5.65 35.95
N ASP A 34 -71.88 -4.39 36.31
CA ASP A 34 -71.45 -3.75 37.57
C ASP A 34 -70.58 -4.47 38.63
N GLY A 35 -69.54 -3.75 39.11
CA GLY A 35 -68.95 -3.98 40.44
C GLY A 35 -67.55 -3.40 40.72
N LEU A 36 -67.51 -2.12 41.12
CA LEU A 36 -66.54 -1.40 41.98
C LEU A 36 -65.07 -1.86 42.19
N ALA A 37 -64.20 -0.85 42.01
CA ALA A 37 -63.11 -0.40 42.90
C ALA A 37 -61.70 -1.04 42.88
N ASP A 38 -60.77 -0.16 42.48
CA ASP A 38 -59.53 0.23 43.16
C ASP A 38 -58.15 -0.27 42.64
N SER A 39 -57.36 0.75 42.27
CA SER A 39 -55.90 0.94 42.30
C SER A 39 -54.93 -0.26 42.21
N ILE A 40 -54.03 -0.23 41.21
CA ILE A 40 -52.56 -0.10 41.36
C ILE A 40 -51.89 -0.04 39.96
N GLY A 41 -51.08 1.01 39.78
CA GLY A 41 -49.80 0.96 39.07
C GLY A 41 -49.77 0.50 37.61
N ARG A 42 -49.90 1.47 36.70
CA ARG A 42 -49.46 1.39 35.30
C ARG A 42 -48.05 0.78 35.20
N GLN A 43 -47.96 -0.44 34.70
CA GLN A 43 -46.73 -1.02 34.18
C GLN A 43 -46.35 -0.22 32.93
N SER A 44 -45.36 0.67 33.09
CA SER A 44 -44.72 1.36 31.99
C SER A 44 -43.72 0.40 31.36
N ASP A 45 -44.11 -0.25 30.27
CA ASP A 45 -43.20 -0.88 29.31
C ASP A 45 -42.32 0.20 28.67
N ALA A 46 -41.23 0.55 29.38
CA ALA A 46 -40.10 1.26 28.80
C ALA A 46 -39.16 0.21 28.17
N PRO A 47 -38.78 0.33 26.89
CA PRO A 47 -37.81 -0.59 26.31
C PRO A 47 -36.47 -0.42 27.03
N GLU A 48 -35.94 -1.51 27.60
CA GLU A 48 -34.69 -1.53 28.34
C GLU A 48 -33.56 -0.81 27.56
N PRO A 49 -32.89 0.20 28.15
CA PRO A 49 -31.76 0.89 27.53
C PRO A 49 -30.56 -0.04 27.28
N SER A 50 -30.52 -1.22 27.92
CA SER A 50 -29.42 -2.19 27.82
C SER A 50 -29.39 -2.97 26.50
N ARG A 51 -30.55 -3.21 25.85
CA ARG A 51 -30.60 -3.88 24.54
C ARG A 51 -30.12 -2.97 23.41
N ARG A 52 -30.52 -1.69 23.41
CA ARG A 52 -30.09 -0.72 22.39
C ARG A 52 -28.58 -0.46 22.41
N HIS A 53 -27.97 -0.36 23.59
CA HIS A 53 -26.50 -0.19 23.68
C HIS A 53 -25.75 -1.42 23.16
N ARG A 54 -26.21 -2.64 23.49
CA ARG A 54 -25.60 -3.87 22.96
C ARG A 54 -25.76 -4.03 21.44
N GLU A 55 -26.89 -3.60 20.88
CA GLU A 55 -27.12 -3.61 19.43
C GLU A 55 -26.22 -2.59 18.71
N ILE A 56 -26.08 -1.38 19.24
CA ILE A 56 -25.18 -0.34 18.70
C ILE A 56 -23.71 -0.80 18.77
N ASP A 57 -23.30 -1.40 19.88
CA ASP A 57 -21.94 -1.93 20.04
C ASP A 57 -21.66 -3.10 19.09
N ALA A 58 -22.65 -3.99 18.88
CA ALA A 58 -22.53 -5.11 17.95
C ALA A 58 -22.44 -4.64 16.49
N GLU A 59 -23.22 -3.63 16.10
CA GLU A 59 -23.21 -3.05 14.76
C GLU A 59 -21.89 -2.31 14.48
N ALA A 60 -21.39 -1.54 15.44
CA ALA A 60 -20.08 -0.88 15.34
C ALA A 60 -18.92 -1.88 15.21
N ILE A 61 -18.96 -2.99 15.96
CA ILE A 61 -17.97 -4.08 15.84
C ILE A 61 -18.06 -4.76 14.47
N ALA A 62 -19.27 -4.98 13.95
CA ALA A 62 -19.48 -5.58 12.63
C ALA A 62 -18.95 -4.67 11.51
N ASP A 63 -19.21 -3.37 11.55
CA ASP A 63 -18.67 -2.38 10.62
C ASP A 63 -17.13 -2.32 10.70
N GLY A 64 -16.57 -2.28 11.92
CA GLY A 64 -15.12 -2.33 12.13
C GLY A 64 -14.46 -3.56 11.52
N ARG A 65 -15.06 -4.75 11.68
CA ARG A 65 -14.59 -6.00 11.07
C ARG A 65 -14.67 -5.97 9.54
N LEU A 66 -15.76 -5.44 8.98
CA LEU A 66 -15.91 -5.29 7.54
C LEU A 66 -14.83 -4.38 6.96
N ARG A 67 -14.59 -3.21 7.59
CA ARG A 67 -13.52 -2.29 7.19
C ARG A 67 -12.15 -2.93 7.27
N ALA A 68 -11.83 -3.63 8.36
CA ALA A 68 -10.57 -4.35 8.51
C ALA A 68 -10.37 -5.43 7.42
N ALA A 69 -11.42 -6.18 7.08
CA ALA A 69 -11.38 -7.17 6.01
C ALA A 69 -11.15 -6.53 4.64
N GLN A 70 -11.82 -5.41 4.35
CA GLN A 70 -11.64 -4.67 3.10
C GLN A 70 -10.24 -4.06 2.99
N THR A 71 -9.69 -3.52 4.09
CA THR A 71 -8.30 -3.03 4.10
C THR A 71 -7.33 -4.17 3.86
N ARG A 72 -7.52 -5.32 4.51
CA ARG A 72 -6.69 -6.51 4.32
C ARG A 72 -6.69 -6.97 2.85
N GLN A 73 -7.87 -6.97 2.22
CA GLN A 73 -8.01 -7.28 0.79
C GLN A 73 -7.21 -6.30 -0.07
N ALA A 74 -7.34 -4.99 0.15
CA ALA A 74 -6.59 -3.97 -0.60
C ALA A 74 -5.07 -4.10 -0.42
N VAL A 75 -4.60 -4.46 0.78
CA VAL A 75 -3.16 -4.73 1.03
C VAL A 75 -2.69 -5.97 0.27
N THR A 76 -3.52 -7.01 0.22
CA THR A 76 -3.22 -8.27 -0.48
C THR A 76 -3.12 -8.04 -1.98
N GLU A 77 -4.11 -7.36 -2.57
CA GLU A 77 -4.14 -7.02 -3.99
C GLU A 77 -2.92 -6.19 -4.40
N ALA A 78 -2.58 -5.15 -3.63
CA ALA A 78 -1.38 -4.35 -3.89
C ALA A 78 -0.09 -5.18 -3.78
N ALA A 79 0.01 -6.06 -2.78
CA ALA A 79 1.19 -6.92 -2.62
C ALA A 79 1.33 -7.94 -3.76
N ASP A 80 0.23 -8.51 -4.23
CA ASP A 80 0.20 -9.49 -5.33
C ASP A 80 0.56 -8.84 -6.68
N GLU A 81 0.09 -7.62 -6.93
CA GLU A 81 0.48 -6.85 -8.13
C GLU A 81 2.01 -6.64 -8.17
N VAL A 82 2.58 -6.16 -7.05
CA VAL A 82 4.03 -5.91 -6.93
C VAL A 82 4.82 -7.22 -7.02
N LYS A 83 4.33 -8.28 -6.39
CA LYS A 83 4.94 -9.61 -6.45
C LYS A 83 4.99 -10.12 -7.89
N SER A 84 3.87 -10.06 -8.62
CA SER A 84 3.81 -10.47 -10.03
C SER A 84 4.79 -9.69 -10.89
N SER A 85 4.88 -8.36 -10.70
CA SER A 85 5.85 -7.52 -11.41
C SER A 85 7.30 -7.89 -11.08
N THR A 86 7.61 -8.10 -9.79
CA THR A 86 8.95 -8.46 -9.30
C THR A 86 9.39 -9.83 -9.83
N GLU A 87 8.51 -10.83 -9.84
CA GLU A 87 8.83 -12.17 -10.33
C GLU A 87 9.00 -12.21 -11.86
N ARG A 88 8.26 -11.37 -12.60
CA ARG A 88 8.50 -11.18 -14.03
C ARG A 88 9.91 -10.64 -14.27
N LEU A 89 10.30 -9.56 -13.58
CA LEU A 89 11.64 -8.98 -13.68
C LEU A 89 12.72 -9.99 -13.29
N ALA A 90 12.50 -10.78 -12.24
CA ALA A 90 13.42 -11.83 -11.81
C ALA A 90 13.62 -12.93 -12.87
N SER A 91 12.58 -13.25 -13.64
CA SER A 91 12.64 -14.19 -14.76
C SER A 91 13.36 -13.59 -15.97
N ASP A 92 13.17 -12.30 -16.24
CA ASP A 92 13.58 -11.68 -17.51
C ASP A 92 15.00 -11.08 -17.44
N LEU A 93 15.45 -10.63 -16.27
CA LEU A 93 16.82 -10.16 -16.03
C LEU A 93 17.90 -11.16 -16.49
N PRO A 94 17.90 -12.44 -16.08
CA PRO A 94 18.94 -13.39 -16.49
C PRO A 94 18.86 -13.72 -17.99
N LYS A 95 17.68 -13.69 -18.60
CA LYS A 95 17.53 -13.88 -20.06
C LYS A 95 18.17 -12.73 -20.82
N LEU A 96 17.88 -11.50 -20.40
CA LEU A 96 18.48 -10.31 -21.00
C LEU A 96 20.01 -10.33 -20.83
N ALA A 97 20.50 -10.68 -19.64
CA ALA A 97 21.93 -10.81 -19.37
C ALA A 97 22.59 -11.82 -20.33
N GLY A 98 22.01 -13.01 -20.50
CA GLY A 98 22.53 -14.00 -21.44
C GLY A 98 22.58 -13.47 -22.88
N HIS A 99 21.49 -12.85 -23.34
CA HIS A 99 21.43 -12.27 -24.69
C HIS A 99 22.45 -11.15 -24.91
N THR A 100 22.74 -10.36 -23.88
CA THR A 100 23.75 -9.29 -23.96
C THR A 100 25.16 -9.86 -23.99
N LEU A 101 25.47 -10.83 -23.11
CA LEU A 101 26.81 -11.44 -23.03
C LEU A 101 27.20 -12.20 -24.31
N ASP A 102 26.22 -12.77 -25.02
CA ASP A 102 26.43 -13.43 -26.32
C ASP A 102 26.91 -12.47 -27.43
N LEU A 103 26.90 -11.15 -27.20
CA LEU A 103 27.39 -10.13 -28.15
C LEU A 103 28.93 -9.98 -28.15
N GLY A 104 29.63 -10.69 -27.27
CA GLY A 104 31.10 -10.76 -27.24
C GLY A 104 31.77 -9.89 -26.18
N ARG A 105 33.10 -9.77 -26.26
CA ARG A 105 33.98 -9.24 -25.19
C ARG A 105 33.60 -7.88 -24.58
N ASN A 106 33.01 -6.98 -25.35
CA ASN A 106 32.62 -5.67 -24.84
C ASN A 106 31.34 -5.72 -23.98
N ALA A 107 30.53 -6.77 -24.14
CA ALA A 107 29.31 -6.97 -23.36
C ALA A 107 29.59 -7.52 -21.95
N ASP A 108 30.72 -8.21 -21.74
CA ASP A 108 31.17 -8.69 -20.42
C ASP A 108 31.33 -7.53 -19.42
N LEU A 109 31.67 -6.34 -19.92
CA LEU A 109 31.78 -5.10 -19.12
C LEU A 109 30.45 -4.69 -18.48
N PHE A 110 29.31 -5.20 -18.95
CA PHE A 110 27.98 -4.88 -18.43
C PHE A 110 27.49 -5.84 -17.35
N SER A 111 28.23 -6.91 -17.06
CA SER A 111 27.87 -7.91 -16.02
C SER A 111 27.50 -7.27 -14.68
N GLY A 112 28.28 -6.31 -14.20
CA GLY A 112 28.02 -5.59 -12.95
C GLY A 112 26.67 -4.86 -12.91
N TYR A 113 26.14 -4.41 -14.05
CA TYR A 113 24.83 -3.76 -14.12
C TYR A 113 23.67 -4.76 -14.00
N PHE A 114 23.84 -5.97 -14.53
CA PHE A 114 22.88 -7.06 -14.32
C PHE A 114 22.92 -7.58 -12.88
N ASP A 115 24.12 -7.67 -12.30
CA ASP A 115 24.29 -8.02 -10.89
C ASP A 115 23.62 -6.99 -9.98
N TYR A 116 23.79 -5.68 -10.26
CA TYR A 116 23.11 -4.62 -9.51
C TYR A 116 21.59 -4.83 -9.49
N GLY A 117 20.97 -5.12 -10.64
CA GLY A 117 19.53 -5.37 -10.74
C GLY A 117 19.11 -6.64 -9.98
N SER A 118 19.86 -7.74 -10.15
CA SER A 118 19.61 -9.02 -9.49
C SER A 118 19.73 -8.89 -7.96
N ASN A 119 20.67 -8.09 -7.48
CA ASN A 119 20.89 -7.82 -6.06
C ASN A 119 19.75 -7.04 -5.40
N GLN A 120 18.82 -6.44 -6.15
CA GLN A 120 17.63 -5.79 -5.58
C GLN A 120 16.49 -6.77 -5.26
N LEU A 121 16.46 -7.93 -5.92
CA LEU A 121 15.36 -8.90 -5.77
C LEU A 121 15.22 -9.48 -4.35
N PRO A 122 16.31 -9.82 -3.62
CA PRO A 122 16.19 -10.43 -2.30
C PRO A 122 15.45 -9.55 -1.28
N TRP A 123 15.77 -8.25 -1.23
CA TRP A 123 15.15 -7.35 -0.26
C TRP A 123 13.68 -7.04 -0.63
N LEU A 124 13.35 -6.93 -1.92
CA LEU A 124 11.97 -6.78 -2.40
C LEU A 124 11.10 -7.98 -2.00
N ARG A 125 11.59 -9.20 -2.25
CA ARG A 125 10.92 -10.44 -1.82
C ARG A 125 10.80 -10.51 -0.30
N GLY A 126 11.82 -10.06 0.44
CA GLY A 126 11.79 -9.96 1.89
C GLY A 126 10.69 -9.02 2.40
N ALA A 127 10.56 -7.83 1.81
CA ALA A 127 9.50 -6.87 2.12
C ALA A 127 8.10 -7.45 1.84
N LEU A 128 7.89 -8.06 0.66
CA LEU A 128 6.62 -8.68 0.28
C LEU A 128 6.24 -9.85 1.21
N ARG A 129 7.19 -10.72 1.56
CA ARG A 129 6.97 -11.81 2.53
C ARG A 129 6.61 -11.27 3.90
N GLY A 130 7.25 -10.18 4.33
CA GLY A 130 6.93 -9.51 5.59
C GLY A 130 5.53 -8.91 5.59
N THR A 131 5.11 -8.28 4.49
CA THR A 131 3.74 -7.80 4.29
C THR A 131 2.73 -8.95 4.36
N ALA A 132 2.98 -10.06 3.64
CA ALA A 132 2.11 -11.23 3.66
C ALA A 132 1.94 -11.83 5.07
N THR A 133 3.03 -11.88 5.85
CA THR A 133 2.98 -12.35 7.25
C THR A 133 2.04 -11.48 8.10
N LEU A 134 2.10 -10.17 7.96
CA LEU A 134 1.26 -9.23 8.72
C LEU A 134 -0.21 -9.29 8.27
N VAL A 135 -0.45 -9.44 6.97
CA VAL A 135 -1.78 -9.67 6.38
C VAL A 135 -2.41 -10.93 6.95
N GLU A 136 -1.68 -12.05 6.95
CA GLU A 136 -2.14 -13.34 7.48
C GLU A 136 -2.51 -13.24 8.97
N VAL A 137 -1.63 -12.62 9.77
CA VAL A 137 -1.90 -12.44 11.20
C VAL A 137 -3.08 -11.51 11.45
N SER A 138 -3.23 -10.44 10.67
CA SER A 138 -4.41 -9.56 10.77
C SER A 138 -5.72 -10.31 10.49
N GLY A 139 -5.67 -11.38 9.67
CA GLY A 139 -6.76 -12.32 9.40
C GLY A 139 -7.22 -13.14 10.60
N SER A 140 -6.32 -13.33 11.56
CA SER A 140 -6.46 -14.29 12.65
C SER A 140 -6.64 -13.63 14.02
N VAL A 141 -6.72 -12.30 14.07
CA VAL A 141 -6.93 -11.50 15.29
C VAL A 141 -8.40 -11.08 15.35
N ASP A 142 -9.00 -11.19 16.53
CA ASP A 142 -10.45 -10.98 16.71
C ASP A 142 -10.83 -9.49 16.79
N ASP A 143 -9.89 -8.67 17.28
CA ASP A 143 -10.07 -7.23 17.46
C ASP A 143 -9.80 -6.47 16.16
N PRO A 144 -10.79 -5.72 15.62
CA PRO A 144 -10.65 -5.04 14.33
C PRO A 144 -9.61 -3.92 14.34
N ASP A 145 -9.42 -3.22 15.46
CA ASP A 145 -8.43 -2.15 15.57
C ASP A 145 -7.01 -2.70 15.60
N MET A 146 -6.79 -3.81 16.32
CA MET A 146 -5.53 -4.55 16.28
C MET A 146 -5.24 -5.10 14.88
N ALA A 147 -6.25 -5.64 14.19
CA ALA A 147 -6.11 -6.11 12.82
C ALA A 147 -5.66 -4.98 11.87
N VAL A 148 -6.31 -3.80 11.93
CA VAL A 148 -5.88 -2.63 11.16
C VAL A 148 -4.50 -2.13 11.59
N GLY A 149 -4.18 -2.18 12.89
CA GLY A 149 -2.86 -1.85 13.42
C GLY A 149 -1.74 -2.70 12.81
N LEU A 150 -1.96 -4.00 12.63
CA LEU A 150 -1.02 -4.89 11.94
C LEU A 150 -0.86 -4.54 10.46
N LEU A 151 -1.95 -4.19 9.77
CA LEU A 151 -1.90 -3.73 8.38
C LEU A 151 -1.11 -2.42 8.25
N ARG A 152 -1.20 -1.51 9.23
CA ARG A 152 -0.36 -0.29 9.29
C ARG A 152 1.12 -0.61 9.48
N ILE A 153 1.47 -1.63 10.28
CA ILE A 153 2.85 -2.12 10.42
C ILE A 153 3.38 -2.66 9.07
N ALA A 154 2.50 -3.22 8.23
CA ALA A 154 2.85 -3.70 6.90
C ALA A 154 3.08 -2.56 5.89
N GLY A 155 2.48 -1.39 6.13
CA GLY A 155 2.50 -0.21 5.27
C GLY A 155 3.88 0.16 4.70
N PRO A 156 4.89 0.45 5.53
CA PRO A 156 6.23 0.78 5.06
C PRO A 156 6.87 -0.29 4.18
N ARG A 157 6.61 -1.58 4.44
CA ARG A 157 7.14 -2.67 3.61
C ARG A 157 6.45 -2.72 2.25
N LEU A 158 5.13 -2.56 2.24
CA LEU A 158 4.37 -2.47 1.00
C LEU A 158 4.80 -1.25 0.16
N GLN A 159 4.90 -0.06 0.77
CA GLN A 159 5.37 1.15 0.10
C GLN A 159 6.79 0.97 -0.48
N ALA A 160 7.71 0.38 0.30
CA ALA A 160 9.07 0.11 -0.14
C ALA A 160 9.11 -0.86 -1.33
N ALA A 161 8.30 -1.93 -1.28
CA ALA A 161 8.21 -2.90 -2.36
C ALA A 161 7.61 -2.30 -3.64
N MET A 162 6.53 -1.51 -3.53
CA MET A 162 5.91 -0.81 -4.67
C MET A 162 6.90 0.13 -5.36
N ALA A 163 7.53 1.03 -4.60
CA ALA A 163 8.49 1.99 -5.14
C ALA A 163 9.75 1.31 -5.67
N GLY A 164 10.27 0.30 -4.96
CA GLY A 164 11.46 -0.43 -5.36
C GLY A 164 11.25 -1.28 -6.61
N ALA A 165 10.10 -1.95 -6.75
CA ALA A 165 9.76 -2.69 -7.96
C ALA A 165 9.63 -1.75 -9.18
N MET A 166 9.09 -0.54 -8.98
CA MET A 166 9.03 0.48 -10.02
C MET A 166 10.43 0.94 -10.44
N LEU A 167 11.33 1.23 -9.49
CA LEU A 167 12.71 1.59 -9.81
C LEU A 167 13.48 0.45 -10.48
N LEU A 168 13.21 -0.81 -10.08
CA LEU A 168 13.84 -1.98 -10.70
C LEU A 168 13.33 -2.17 -12.13
N ALA A 169 12.04 -1.92 -12.39
CA ALA A 169 11.49 -1.91 -13.74
C ALA A 169 12.12 -0.81 -14.61
N SER A 170 12.30 0.40 -14.08
CA SER A 170 13.03 1.47 -14.75
C SER A 170 14.48 1.07 -15.05
N TRP A 171 15.17 0.45 -14.09
CA TRP A 171 16.52 -0.07 -14.31
C TRP A 171 16.57 -1.13 -15.43
N PHE A 172 15.61 -2.05 -15.43
CA PHE A 172 15.46 -3.04 -16.48
C PHE A 172 15.24 -2.42 -17.86
N ASP A 173 14.49 -1.31 -17.96
CA ASP A 173 14.35 -0.57 -19.22
C ASP A 173 15.68 -0.01 -19.72
N PHE A 174 16.54 0.50 -18.83
CA PHE A 174 17.88 0.95 -19.20
C PHE A 174 18.77 -0.21 -19.67
N LEU A 175 18.69 -1.37 -19.02
CA LEU A 175 19.38 -2.58 -19.47
C LEU A 175 18.92 -3.01 -20.86
N GLN A 176 17.60 -2.96 -21.14
CA GLN A 176 17.06 -3.25 -22.46
C GLN A 176 17.53 -2.25 -23.52
N LEU A 177 17.58 -0.95 -23.17
CA LEU A 177 18.11 0.09 -24.04
C LEU A 177 19.59 -0.12 -24.33
N ALA A 178 20.41 -0.40 -23.31
CA ALA A 178 21.83 -0.69 -23.47
C ALA A 178 22.05 -1.91 -24.38
N ASN A 179 21.31 -3.00 -24.14
CA ASN A 179 21.36 -4.17 -25.01
C ASN A 179 21.00 -3.83 -26.46
N ALA A 180 19.94 -3.05 -26.69
CA ALA A 180 19.56 -2.63 -28.04
C ALA A 180 20.63 -1.76 -28.71
N VAL A 181 21.25 -0.84 -27.97
CA VAL A 181 22.35 0.01 -28.47
C VAL A 181 23.57 -0.84 -28.84
N LEU A 182 23.95 -1.80 -27.98
CA LEU A 182 25.07 -2.71 -28.28
C LEU A 182 24.80 -3.57 -29.53
N GLN A 183 23.56 -4.01 -29.73
CA GLN A 183 23.17 -4.84 -30.87
C GLN A 183 23.05 -4.06 -32.18
N GLN A 184 22.49 -2.85 -32.12
CA GLN A 184 21.99 -2.14 -33.30
C GLN A 184 22.76 -0.85 -33.62
N CYS A 185 23.63 -0.39 -32.72
CA CYS A 185 24.38 0.85 -32.89
C CYS A 185 25.90 0.60 -32.75
N PRO A 186 26.54 -0.07 -33.73
CA PRO A 186 27.98 -0.38 -33.67
C PRO A 186 28.88 0.87 -33.58
N TYR A 187 28.34 2.05 -33.92
CA TYR A 187 29.04 3.33 -33.89
C TYR A 187 28.75 4.18 -32.64
N TYR A 188 27.87 3.71 -31.74
CA TYR A 188 27.71 4.33 -30.44
C TYR A 188 28.86 3.84 -29.54
N SER A 189 29.58 4.78 -28.91
CA SER A 189 30.75 4.42 -28.09
C SER A 189 30.33 3.55 -26.91
N VAL A 190 30.95 2.37 -26.77
CA VAL A 190 30.75 1.48 -25.61
C VAL A 190 31.16 2.18 -24.32
N GLU A 191 32.26 2.94 -24.33
CA GLU A 191 32.71 3.73 -23.17
C GLU A 191 31.66 4.76 -22.76
N GLN A 192 31.05 5.45 -23.73
CA GLN A 192 29.98 6.39 -23.46
C GLN A 192 28.75 5.69 -22.84
N LEU A 193 28.37 4.51 -23.37
CA LEU A 193 27.27 3.73 -22.83
C LEU A 193 27.54 3.28 -21.39
N LEU A 194 28.78 2.88 -21.06
CA LEU A 194 29.18 2.54 -19.69
C LEU A 194 29.07 3.76 -18.76
N VAL A 195 29.56 4.93 -19.19
CA VAL A 195 29.43 6.18 -18.43
C VAL A 195 27.97 6.53 -18.18
N ASP A 196 27.11 6.35 -19.18
CA ASP A 196 25.68 6.65 -19.04
C ASP A 196 24.96 5.64 -18.13
N MET A 197 25.29 4.34 -18.22
CA MET A 197 24.77 3.33 -17.30
C MET A 197 25.23 3.56 -15.85
N GLU A 198 26.50 3.92 -15.64
CA GLU A 198 27.03 4.26 -14.31
C GLU A 198 26.31 5.50 -13.74
N ARG A 199 26.08 6.52 -14.56
CA ARG A 199 25.33 7.73 -14.15
C ARG A 199 23.92 7.39 -13.71
N VAL A 200 23.21 6.54 -14.46
CA VAL A 200 21.85 6.09 -14.11
C VAL A 200 21.86 5.28 -12.82
N GLN A 201 22.81 4.34 -12.66
CA GLN A 201 22.94 3.56 -11.43
C GLN A 201 23.16 4.45 -10.20
N LYS A 202 24.09 5.41 -10.27
CA LYS A 202 24.37 6.38 -9.19
C LYS A 202 23.15 7.22 -8.80
N ARG A 203 22.22 7.48 -9.73
CA ARG A 203 20.95 8.16 -9.45
C ARG A 203 19.95 7.27 -8.72
N LEU A 204 19.93 5.97 -9.03
CA LEU A 204 18.99 4.99 -8.44
C LEU A 204 19.42 4.53 -7.04
N GLU A 205 20.72 4.36 -6.82
CA GLU A 205 21.30 3.79 -5.61
C GLU A 205 20.81 4.42 -4.29
N PRO A 206 20.74 5.76 -4.15
CA PRO A 206 20.26 6.38 -2.91
C PRO A 206 18.82 6.00 -2.59
N ALA A 207 17.96 5.94 -3.61
CA ALA A 207 16.55 5.59 -3.44
C ALA A 207 16.41 4.10 -3.10
N MET A 208 17.07 3.20 -3.84
CA MET A 208 17.08 1.76 -3.53
C MET A 208 17.60 1.47 -2.11
N THR A 209 18.65 2.16 -1.68
CA THR A 209 19.22 2.04 -0.33
C THR A 209 18.25 2.53 0.75
N ALA A 210 17.56 3.64 0.51
CA ALA A 210 16.58 4.16 1.45
C ALA A 210 15.35 3.24 1.57
N LEU A 211 14.87 2.69 0.46
CA LEU A 211 13.71 1.78 0.44
C LEU A 211 14.04 0.44 1.10
N SER A 212 15.20 -0.15 0.79
CA SER A 212 15.65 -1.43 1.37
C SER A 212 15.91 -1.37 2.88
N SER A 213 16.09 -0.17 3.46
CA SER A 213 16.18 -0.01 4.91
C SER A 213 14.87 -0.35 5.64
N LEU A 214 13.73 -0.29 4.94
CA LEU A 214 12.38 -0.47 5.49
C LEU A 214 12.05 0.47 6.67
N GLU A 215 12.84 1.52 6.88
CA GLU A 215 12.60 2.52 7.91
C GLU A 215 11.43 3.41 7.51
N PRO A 216 10.32 3.46 8.28
CA PRO A 216 9.09 4.12 7.84
C PRO A 216 9.27 5.55 7.34
N GLY A 217 10.07 6.35 8.05
CA GLY A 217 10.32 7.74 7.66
C GLY A 217 11.17 7.90 6.39
N ARG A 218 12.14 7.00 6.17
CA ARG A 218 12.97 7.02 4.96
C ARG A 218 12.17 6.52 3.75
N VAL A 219 11.42 5.44 3.92
CA VAL A 219 10.55 4.89 2.89
C VAL A 219 9.53 5.92 2.42
N GLU A 220 8.81 6.55 3.35
CA GLU A 220 7.80 7.56 3.02
C GLU A 220 8.42 8.74 2.26
N ALA A 221 9.54 9.28 2.75
CA ALA A 221 10.22 10.40 2.12
C ALA A 221 10.72 10.06 0.71
N THR A 222 11.35 8.90 0.54
CA THR A 222 11.85 8.44 -0.77
C THR A 222 10.69 8.16 -1.73
N ALA A 223 9.65 7.46 -1.28
CA ALA A 223 8.48 7.18 -2.10
C ALA A 223 7.72 8.45 -2.53
N ALA A 224 7.65 9.46 -1.66
CA ALA A 224 7.07 10.77 -1.99
C ALA A 224 7.91 11.56 -3.02
N ALA A 225 9.23 11.39 -3.01
CA ALA A 225 10.16 12.02 -3.95
C ALA A 225 10.29 11.28 -5.30
N MET A 226 9.67 10.09 -5.43
CA MET A 226 9.71 9.28 -6.65
C MET A 226 9.34 10.02 -7.95
N PRO A 227 8.34 10.93 -8.00
CA PRO A 227 8.00 11.61 -9.25
C PRO A 227 9.15 12.43 -9.82
N GLU A 228 9.94 13.08 -8.97
CA GLU A 228 11.12 13.84 -9.40
C GLU A 228 12.20 12.90 -9.95
N LEU A 229 12.53 11.84 -9.21
CA LEU A 229 13.50 10.84 -9.63
C LEU A 229 13.10 10.19 -10.96
N MET A 230 11.83 9.78 -11.11
CA MET A 230 11.30 9.20 -12.35
C MET A 230 11.35 10.19 -13.51
N GLY A 231 11.16 11.50 -13.24
CA GLY A 231 11.35 12.56 -14.23
C GLY A 231 12.80 12.63 -14.72
N GLN A 232 13.76 12.60 -13.80
CA GLN A 232 15.20 12.57 -14.13
C GLN A 232 15.58 11.31 -14.91
N LEU A 233 15.11 10.13 -14.50
CA LEU A 233 15.36 8.87 -15.21
C LEU A 233 14.77 8.89 -16.62
N THR A 234 13.58 9.47 -16.80
CA THR A 234 13.01 9.64 -18.15
C THR A 234 13.90 10.51 -19.04
N GLN A 235 14.48 11.59 -18.49
CA GLN A 235 15.39 12.46 -19.24
C GLN A 235 16.68 11.74 -19.62
N GLU A 236 17.28 10.96 -18.71
CA GLU A 236 18.47 10.16 -19.01
C GLU A 236 18.17 9.09 -20.07
N PHE A 237 17.04 8.40 -19.97
CA PHE A 237 16.60 7.42 -20.97
C PHE A 237 16.46 8.06 -22.34
N HIS A 238 15.84 9.25 -22.41
CA HIS A 238 15.72 10.01 -23.64
C HIS A 238 17.09 10.43 -24.19
N ALA A 239 18.00 10.90 -23.33
CA ALA A 239 19.33 11.36 -23.74
C ALA A 239 20.17 10.23 -24.37
N ILE A 240 20.17 9.04 -23.76
CA ILE A 240 20.87 7.85 -24.30
C ILE A 240 20.25 7.45 -25.65
N ARG A 241 18.92 7.37 -25.70
CA ARG A 241 18.18 7.03 -26.92
C ARG A 241 18.50 7.98 -28.07
N GLU A 242 18.48 9.28 -27.80
CA GLU A 242 18.71 10.31 -28.80
C GLU A 242 20.18 10.35 -29.24
N GLY A 243 21.12 10.14 -28.30
CA GLY A 243 22.53 9.97 -28.62
C GLY A 243 22.79 8.79 -29.57
N ALA A 244 22.15 7.64 -29.30
CA ALA A 244 22.22 6.46 -30.17
C ALA A 244 21.64 6.75 -31.55
N ARG A 245 20.47 7.39 -31.62
CA ARG A 245 19.82 7.81 -32.87
C ARG A 245 20.72 8.72 -33.71
N LEU A 246 21.31 9.75 -33.11
CA LEU A 246 22.20 10.69 -33.79
C LEU A 246 23.49 10.02 -34.30
N ALA A 247 24.05 9.06 -33.55
CA ALA A 247 25.21 8.29 -33.99
C ALA A 247 24.89 7.45 -35.25
N MET A 248 23.67 6.92 -35.34
CA MET A 248 23.20 6.19 -36.50
C MET A 248 22.89 7.07 -37.71
N GLU A 249 22.26 8.24 -37.51
CA GLU A 249 21.99 9.18 -38.60
C GLU A 249 23.28 9.64 -39.29
N ARG A 250 24.34 9.90 -38.51
CA ARG A 250 25.66 10.27 -39.02
C ARG A 250 26.31 9.20 -39.90
N THR A 251 25.86 7.95 -39.81
CA THR A 251 26.45 6.81 -40.52
C THR A 251 25.55 6.24 -41.63
N GLY A 252 24.38 6.84 -41.86
CA GLY A 252 23.49 6.49 -42.97
C GLY A 252 22.68 5.20 -42.80
N GLN A 253 22.78 4.52 -41.66
CA GLN A 253 22.01 3.30 -41.34
C GLN A 253 20.75 3.66 -40.53
N VAL A 254 19.69 4.10 -41.21
CA VAL A 254 18.56 4.76 -40.52
C VAL A 254 17.36 3.83 -40.22
N ILE A 255 17.12 2.76 -40.99
CA ILE A 255 15.76 2.18 -41.02
C ILE A 255 15.55 0.98 -40.06
N ALA A 256 16.43 -0.03 -40.02
CA ALA A 256 16.17 -1.25 -39.23
C ALA A 256 16.53 -1.12 -37.74
N ALA A 257 17.61 -0.40 -37.43
CA ALA A 257 18.11 -0.24 -36.06
C ALA A 257 17.31 0.81 -35.25
N ALA A 258 16.76 1.85 -35.89
CA ALA A 258 15.96 2.87 -35.22
C ALA A 258 14.62 2.29 -34.73
N GLN A 259 14.02 1.38 -35.52
CA GLN A 259 12.80 0.66 -35.14
C GLN A 259 12.98 -0.19 -33.88
N SER A 260 14.15 -0.80 -33.68
CA SER A 260 14.42 -1.63 -32.49
C SER A 260 14.50 -0.79 -31.21
N ILE A 261 15.19 0.36 -31.28
CA ILE A 261 15.26 1.32 -30.17
C ILE A 261 13.88 1.94 -29.89
N GLU A 262 13.10 2.24 -30.94
CA GLU A 262 11.73 2.71 -30.79
C GLU A 262 10.82 1.65 -30.16
N MET A 263 10.98 0.37 -30.50
CA MET A 263 10.23 -0.72 -29.85
C MET A 263 10.55 -0.84 -28.36
N VAL A 264 11.82 -0.71 -27.95
CA VAL A 264 12.18 -0.70 -26.52
C VAL A 264 11.53 0.48 -25.80
N ALA A 265 11.54 1.66 -26.41
CA ALA A 265 10.86 2.83 -25.85
C ALA A 265 9.34 2.66 -25.76
N LEU A 266 8.72 1.92 -26.68
CA LEU A 266 7.28 1.63 -26.66
C LEU A 266 6.88 0.63 -25.56
N VAL A 267 7.79 -0.23 -25.12
CA VAL A 267 7.53 -1.24 -24.08
C VAL A 267 8.02 -0.78 -22.70
N SER A 268 8.89 0.23 -22.64
CA SER A 268 9.44 0.79 -21.40
C SER A 268 8.33 1.30 -20.46
N THR A 269 8.53 1.07 -19.16
CA THR A 269 7.72 1.66 -18.08
C THR A 269 7.82 3.19 -18.03
N LEU A 270 8.94 3.76 -18.52
CA LEU A 270 9.15 5.20 -18.68
C LEU A 270 8.38 5.79 -19.88
N ARG A 271 7.69 4.97 -20.69
CA ARG A 271 6.94 5.44 -21.88
C ARG A 271 5.79 6.38 -21.56
N VAL A 272 5.17 6.23 -20.37
CA VAL A 272 4.07 7.10 -19.92
C VAL A 272 4.54 8.55 -19.80
N SER A 273 5.85 8.74 -19.79
CA SER A 273 6.53 10.01 -19.67
C SER A 273 7.39 10.44 -20.88
N LEU A 274 7.39 9.69 -21.99
CA LEU A 274 8.16 10.10 -23.18
C LEU A 274 7.31 10.98 -24.12
N PRO A 275 7.84 12.11 -24.65
CA PRO A 275 7.23 12.80 -25.79
C PRO A 275 7.11 11.83 -26.97
N ARG A 276 5.94 11.75 -27.61
CA ARG A 276 5.83 11.04 -28.90
C ARG A 276 6.71 11.76 -29.92
N LEU A 277 7.66 11.03 -30.51
CA LEU A 277 8.31 11.47 -31.73
C LEU A 277 7.25 11.51 -32.84
N PRO A 278 7.26 12.53 -33.72
CA PRO A 278 6.34 12.57 -34.84
C PRO A 278 6.55 11.32 -35.70
N PRO A 279 5.47 10.65 -36.16
CA PRO A 279 5.61 9.54 -37.08
C PRO A 279 6.32 10.05 -38.34
N ALA A 280 7.25 9.26 -38.89
CA ALA A 280 7.79 9.49 -40.21
C ALA A 280 6.69 9.18 -41.27
N GLY A 281 5.74 10.10 -41.46
CA GLY A 281 4.67 9.99 -42.46
C GLY A 281 3.52 11.00 -42.28
N PRO A 282 2.82 11.42 -43.36
CA PRO A 282 1.83 12.49 -43.28
C PRO A 282 0.52 12.04 -42.61
N VAL A 283 -0.01 12.95 -41.79
CA VAL A 283 -1.18 12.80 -40.91
C VAL A 283 -2.48 13.01 -41.65
N LEU A 284 -3.43 12.08 -41.51
CA LEU A 284 -4.87 12.35 -41.62
C LEU A 284 -5.63 11.35 -40.71
N LEU A 285 -6.15 11.82 -39.57
CA LEU A 285 -7.55 11.64 -39.11
C LEU A 285 -7.73 12.05 -37.64
N GLY A 286 -8.80 12.84 -37.41
CA GLY A 286 -9.08 13.56 -36.19
C GLY A 286 -9.49 12.71 -34.99
N ALA A 287 -9.08 13.18 -33.81
CA ALA A 287 -9.52 12.66 -32.51
C ALA A 287 -10.97 13.13 -32.24
N ARG A 288 -11.90 12.17 -32.17
CA ARG A 288 -13.28 12.36 -31.73
C ARG A 288 -13.41 11.80 -30.31
N ILE A 289 -13.70 12.66 -29.33
CA ILE A 289 -13.98 12.30 -27.93
C ILE A 289 -15.40 11.70 -27.88
N VAL A 290 -15.55 10.51 -27.32
CA VAL A 290 -16.86 9.88 -27.03
C VAL A 290 -16.89 9.46 -25.57
N MET A 291 -17.82 10.02 -24.79
CA MET A 291 -18.12 9.57 -23.42
C MET A 291 -18.92 8.27 -23.47
N SER A 292 -18.46 7.23 -22.76
CA SER A 292 -19.22 5.99 -22.55
C SER A 292 -19.86 5.99 -21.16
N PRO A 293 -21.07 5.42 -20.97
CA PRO A 293 -21.79 5.43 -19.69
C PRO A 293 -21.13 4.64 -18.53
N GLY A 294 -19.97 4.01 -18.77
CA GLY A 294 -19.24 3.19 -17.80
C GLY A 294 -18.04 3.86 -17.11
N GLY A 295 -17.91 5.20 -17.18
CA GLY A 295 -16.89 5.92 -16.40
C GLY A 295 -15.43 5.72 -16.83
N VAL A 296 -15.18 5.32 -18.08
CA VAL A 296 -13.83 5.30 -18.67
C VAL A 296 -13.53 6.65 -19.31
N MET A 297 -12.69 7.47 -18.68
CA MET A 297 -12.11 8.64 -19.35
C MET A 297 -10.95 8.19 -20.25
N ALA A 298 -11.23 7.90 -21.51
CA ALA A 298 -10.22 7.75 -22.54
C ALA A 298 -9.81 9.15 -23.07
N GLY A 299 -8.92 9.83 -22.34
CA GLY A 299 -8.28 11.08 -22.74
C GLY A 299 -6.76 10.98 -22.60
N SER A 300 -6.09 10.58 -23.68
CA SER A 300 -4.64 10.46 -23.95
C SER A 300 -3.64 9.93 -22.89
N HIS A 301 -3.74 10.12 -21.57
CA HIS A 301 -2.71 9.64 -20.62
C HIS A 301 -3.22 9.39 -19.19
N LEU A 302 -4.31 8.61 -19.01
CA LEU A 302 -4.66 8.07 -17.69
C LEU A 302 -5.49 6.79 -17.87
N VAL A 303 -4.86 5.63 -17.82
CA VAL A 303 -5.57 4.35 -17.64
C VAL A 303 -5.23 3.86 -16.24
N VAL A 304 -5.81 4.51 -15.24
CA VAL A 304 -5.87 3.97 -13.88
C VAL A 304 -7.26 3.38 -13.74
N SER A 305 -7.35 2.08 -13.40
CA SER A 305 -8.66 1.44 -13.21
C SER A 305 -9.35 2.04 -11.99
N ALA A 306 -10.70 2.09 -12.02
CA ALA A 306 -11.48 2.50 -10.85
C ALA A 306 -11.15 1.61 -9.62
N GLU A 307 -10.88 0.33 -9.86
CA GLU A 307 -10.45 -0.64 -8.86
C GLU A 307 -9.12 -0.23 -8.19
N TRP A 308 -8.12 0.20 -8.95
CA TRP A 308 -6.85 0.67 -8.40
C TRP A 308 -7.01 1.95 -7.57
N VAL A 309 -7.83 2.90 -8.02
CA VAL A 309 -8.09 4.14 -7.27
C VAL A 309 -8.76 3.82 -5.93
N GLU A 310 -9.74 2.92 -5.97
CA GLU A 310 -10.46 2.47 -4.78
C GLU A 310 -9.55 1.71 -3.81
N MET A 311 -8.66 0.84 -4.31
CA MET A 311 -7.62 0.18 -3.53
C MET A 311 -6.73 1.21 -2.83
N MET A 312 -6.19 2.19 -3.57
CA MET A 312 -5.33 3.24 -3.01
C MET A 312 -6.07 4.11 -1.98
N ARG A 313 -7.34 4.46 -2.23
CA ARG A 313 -8.18 5.17 -1.26
C ARG A 313 -8.30 4.41 0.05
N ARG A 314 -8.58 3.10 0.00
CA ARG A 314 -8.69 2.24 1.19
C ARG A 314 -7.38 2.17 1.97
N LEU A 315 -6.26 2.04 1.27
CA LEU A 315 -4.93 2.00 1.88
C LEU A 315 -4.60 3.33 2.59
N VAL A 316 -4.98 4.47 2.01
CA VAL A 316 -4.80 5.79 2.62
C VAL A 316 -5.72 5.98 3.83
N GLN A 317 -7.01 5.67 3.70
CA GLN A 317 -7.97 5.80 4.80
C GLN A 317 -7.61 4.93 6.01
N ALA A 318 -7.07 3.74 5.76
CA ALA A 318 -6.58 2.87 6.82
C ALA A 318 -5.24 3.32 7.41
N GLY A 319 -4.53 4.28 6.79
CA GLY A 319 -3.20 4.72 7.19
C GLY A 319 -2.10 3.70 6.91
N VAL A 320 -2.34 2.77 5.97
CA VAL A 320 -1.35 1.79 5.50
C VAL A 320 -0.36 2.47 4.57
N ILE A 321 -0.85 3.33 3.68
CA ILE A 321 -0.03 4.18 2.81
C ILE A 321 -0.32 5.63 3.14
N SER A 322 0.71 6.47 3.16
CA SER A 322 0.52 7.90 3.38
C SER A 322 0.05 8.62 2.11
N MET A 323 -0.66 9.73 2.30
CA MET A 323 -1.19 10.56 1.21
C MET A 323 -0.08 11.08 0.28
N PRO A 324 1.10 11.55 0.77
CA PRO A 324 2.21 11.90 -0.13
C PRO A 324 2.61 10.76 -1.08
N VAL A 325 2.63 9.51 -0.59
CA VAL A 325 3.00 8.34 -1.40
C VAL A 325 1.92 7.98 -2.41
N ALA A 326 0.64 7.99 -2.01
CA ALA A 326 -0.45 7.75 -2.96
C ALA A 326 -0.52 8.85 -4.04
N SER A 327 -0.26 10.11 -3.68
CA SER A 327 -0.14 11.22 -4.63
C SER A 327 1.02 11.03 -5.61
N ALA A 328 2.19 10.62 -5.10
CA ALA A 328 3.34 10.31 -5.94
C ALA A 328 3.03 9.19 -6.95
N ALA A 329 2.40 8.10 -6.51
CA ALA A 329 2.00 7.00 -7.39
C ALA A 329 1.06 7.49 -8.51
N VAL A 330 0.03 8.27 -8.17
CA VAL A 330 -0.90 8.85 -9.16
C VAL A 330 -0.15 9.72 -10.17
N ARG A 331 0.77 10.58 -9.73
CA ARG A 331 1.54 11.45 -10.64
C ARG A 331 2.38 10.65 -11.61
N ILE A 332 2.99 9.57 -11.15
CA ILE A 332 3.78 8.67 -12.01
C ILE A 332 2.86 7.98 -13.02
N HIS A 333 1.70 7.46 -12.59
CA HIS A 333 0.74 6.80 -13.49
C HIS A 333 0.09 7.75 -14.50
N ALA A 334 -0.02 9.04 -14.18
CA ALA A 334 -0.58 10.06 -15.06
C ALA A 334 0.44 10.71 -16.02
N GLY A 335 1.74 10.40 -15.86
CA GLY A 335 2.80 10.84 -16.77
C GLY A 335 3.29 12.29 -16.57
N GLN A 336 4.12 12.77 -17.51
CA GLN A 336 4.92 14.00 -17.39
C GLN A 336 4.12 15.25 -17.01
N VAL A 337 2.89 15.38 -17.53
CA VAL A 337 2.06 16.58 -17.31
C VAL A 337 1.76 16.79 -15.83
N LEU A 338 1.61 15.71 -15.05
CA LEU A 338 1.39 15.78 -13.61
C LEU A 338 2.68 15.60 -12.80
N MET A 339 3.74 15.00 -13.36
CA MET A 339 5.05 14.92 -12.72
C MET A 339 5.75 16.30 -12.64
N ALA A 340 5.55 17.17 -13.63
CA ALA A 340 6.15 18.51 -13.70
C ALA A 340 5.46 19.56 -12.80
N GLN A 341 4.29 19.25 -12.22
CA GLN A 341 3.58 20.15 -11.31
C GLN A 341 4.21 20.08 -9.90
N SER A 342 5.00 21.08 -9.56
CA SER A 342 5.74 21.19 -8.29
C SER A 342 4.89 21.58 -7.07
N HIS A 343 3.56 21.70 -7.20
CA HIS A 343 2.71 22.08 -6.08
C HIS A 343 2.07 20.87 -5.41
N ARG A 344 1.99 20.93 -4.08
CA ARG A 344 1.65 19.88 -3.09
C ARG A 344 0.25 19.26 -3.22
N ASP A 345 -0.42 19.50 -4.33
CA ASP A 345 -1.85 19.31 -4.49
C ASP A 345 -2.13 18.28 -5.59
N LEU A 346 -2.99 17.31 -5.26
CA LEU A 346 -3.57 16.39 -6.22
C LEU A 346 -4.49 17.13 -7.19
N PRO A 347 -4.64 16.66 -8.45
CA PRO A 347 -5.76 17.05 -9.31
C PRO A 347 -7.09 16.90 -8.58
N LYS A 348 -8.00 17.86 -8.75
CA LYS A 348 -9.27 17.94 -8.01
C LYS A 348 -10.05 16.61 -8.02
N GLY A 349 -10.13 15.92 -9.16
CA GLY A 349 -10.81 14.63 -9.27
C GLY A 349 -10.15 13.48 -8.50
N VAL A 350 -8.84 13.49 -8.28
CA VAL A 350 -8.14 12.48 -7.47
C VAL A 350 -8.26 12.82 -5.99
N ARG A 351 -8.25 14.10 -5.62
CA ARG A 351 -8.53 14.54 -4.25
C ARG A 351 -9.95 14.16 -3.81
N GLU A 352 -10.93 14.43 -4.67
CA GLU A 352 -12.33 14.06 -4.45
C GLU A 352 -12.51 12.53 -4.39
N ALA A 353 -11.78 11.78 -5.23
CA ALA A 353 -11.79 10.32 -5.19
C ALA A 353 -11.09 9.73 -3.96
N LEU A 354 -10.02 10.34 -3.43
CA LEU A 354 -9.32 9.87 -2.24
C LEU A 354 -10.01 10.29 -0.91
N GLY A 355 -10.92 11.26 -0.99
CA GLY A 355 -11.84 11.67 0.07
C GLY A 355 -11.28 12.77 0.99
N ASP A 356 -12.19 13.59 1.53
CA ASP A 356 -11.91 14.76 2.39
C ASP A 356 -12.20 14.48 3.88
N SER A 357 -11.91 13.25 4.34
CA SER A 357 -12.16 12.83 5.73
C SER A 357 -11.28 13.60 6.72
N PRO A 358 -11.71 13.80 7.99
CA PRO A 358 -10.89 14.45 9.03
C PRO A 358 -9.47 13.88 9.16
N GLU A 359 -9.32 12.59 8.95
CA GLU A 359 -8.05 11.85 8.94
C GLU A 359 -7.15 12.27 7.76
N VAL A 360 -7.75 12.59 6.61
CA VAL A 360 -7.06 13.08 5.40
C VAL A 360 -6.68 14.56 5.57
N ARG A 361 -7.57 15.39 6.14
CA ARG A 361 -7.30 16.81 6.44
C ARG A 361 -6.18 17.01 7.48
N GLY A 362 -6.01 16.07 8.40
CA GLY A 362 -4.92 16.10 9.39
C GLY A 362 -3.53 15.72 8.83
N MET A 363 -3.46 15.15 7.63
CA MET A 363 -2.22 14.71 6.98
C MET A 363 -1.63 15.81 6.09
N HIS A 364 -1.31 16.96 6.68
CA HIS A 364 -0.51 17.98 5.99
C HIS A 364 0.97 17.59 5.99
N ALA A 365 1.62 17.73 4.83
CA ALA A 365 3.06 17.61 4.64
C ALA A 365 3.79 18.78 5.33
N THR A 366 3.91 18.73 6.65
CA THR A 366 5.03 19.37 7.32
C THR A 366 6.19 18.39 7.30
N GLY A 367 7.24 18.75 6.56
CA GLY A 367 8.49 18.02 6.63
C GLY A 367 8.93 17.94 8.08
N LYS A 368 9.00 16.73 8.64
CA LYS A 368 9.47 16.43 10.00
C LYS A 368 10.89 16.97 10.28
N ALA A 369 11.61 17.44 9.26
CA ALA A 369 12.93 18.05 9.38
C ALA A 369 12.92 19.57 9.69
N GLY A 370 11.77 20.25 9.64
CA GLY A 370 11.73 21.73 9.68
C GLY A 370 11.28 22.39 10.99
N SER A 371 10.74 21.65 11.98
CA SER A 371 10.09 22.28 13.14
C SER A 371 10.89 22.27 14.44
N GLY A 372 12.08 21.66 14.49
CA GLY A 372 12.89 21.58 15.73
C GLY A 372 12.18 20.91 16.92
N MET A 373 11.01 20.30 16.70
CA MET A 373 10.26 19.62 17.74
C MET A 373 10.81 18.20 17.91
N SER A 374 11.33 17.89 19.09
CA SER A 374 11.70 16.52 19.47
C SER A 374 10.53 15.57 19.23
N GLU A 375 10.76 14.44 18.54
CA GLU A 375 9.72 13.42 18.36
C GLU A 375 9.10 13.03 19.72
N ALA A 376 7.77 12.98 19.78
CA ALA A 376 7.07 12.48 20.96
C ALA A 376 7.59 11.08 21.32
N PRO A 377 7.86 10.80 22.61
CA PRO A 377 8.42 9.52 23.01
C PRO A 377 7.49 8.35 22.65
N LYS A 378 8.12 7.21 22.36
CA LYS A 378 7.47 5.98 21.93
C LYS A 378 7.47 4.99 23.09
N HIS A 379 6.30 4.51 23.49
CA HIS A 379 6.16 3.49 24.52
C HIS A 379 5.90 2.13 23.90
N HIS A 380 6.63 1.09 24.31
CA HIS A 380 6.39 -0.27 23.85
C HIS A 380 5.14 -0.83 24.50
N VAL A 381 4.21 -1.32 23.69
CA VAL A 381 2.99 -1.98 24.16
C VAL A 381 3.32 -3.36 24.74
N MET A 382 4.28 -4.06 24.13
CA MET A 382 4.81 -5.31 24.66
C MET A 382 6.17 -5.05 25.32
N PRO A 383 6.36 -5.44 26.60
CA PRO A 383 7.57 -5.11 27.35
C PRO A 383 8.87 -5.68 26.74
N GLN A 384 9.82 -4.80 26.46
CA GLN A 384 11.13 -5.17 25.89
C GLN A 384 11.95 -6.07 26.82
N GLU A 385 11.85 -5.90 28.14
CA GLU A 385 12.56 -6.75 29.11
C GLU A 385 12.13 -8.22 29.06
N HIS A 386 10.98 -8.50 28.43
CA HIS A 386 10.48 -9.84 28.19
C HIS A 386 10.58 -10.25 26.71
N ARG A 387 11.48 -9.64 25.93
CA ARG A 387 11.69 -9.96 24.51
C ARG A 387 11.78 -11.46 24.24
N GLU A 388 12.62 -12.19 24.98
CA GLU A 388 12.79 -13.64 24.81
C GLU A 388 11.48 -14.43 25.04
N TRP A 389 10.60 -13.92 25.91
CA TRP A 389 9.28 -14.52 26.13
C TRP A 389 8.38 -14.33 24.89
N PHE A 390 8.38 -13.15 24.28
CA PHE A 390 7.63 -12.87 23.06
C PHE A 390 8.22 -13.61 21.84
N GLU A 391 9.54 -13.63 21.72
CA GLU A 391 10.24 -14.30 20.63
C GLU A 391 9.94 -15.80 20.55
N ARG A 392 9.83 -16.48 21.71
CA ARG A 392 9.41 -17.89 21.79
C ARG A 392 7.99 -18.13 21.28
N ARG A 393 7.16 -17.09 21.23
CA ARG A 393 5.77 -17.12 20.72
C ARG A 393 5.66 -16.58 19.29
N GLY A 394 6.77 -16.35 18.61
CA GLY A 394 6.79 -15.99 17.19
C GLY A 394 6.76 -14.48 16.90
N PHE A 395 7.05 -13.64 17.88
CA PHE A 395 7.27 -12.20 17.69
C PHE A 395 8.72 -11.95 17.24
N LYS A 396 8.98 -12.18 15.95
CA LYS A 396 10.29 -12.00 15.29
C LYS A 396 10.11 -11.38 13.92
N GLY A 397 11.17 -10.75 13.41
CA GLY A 397 11.20 -10.20 12.05
C GLY A 397 10.05 -9.21 11.82
N PRO A 398 9.14 -9.42 10.86
CA PRO A 398 7.98 -8.54 10.64
C PRO A 398 7.06 -8.38 11.85
N MET A 399 7.07 -9.36 12.76
CA MET A 399 6.27 -9.40 13.99
C MET A 399 7.08 -9.01 15.24
N ASP A 400 8.28 -8.42 15.09
CA ASP A 400 9.06 -7.98 16.24
C ASP A 400 8.28 -7.01 17.14
N ILE A 401 8.43 -7.14 18.46
CA ILE A 401 7.75 -6.31 19.45
C ILE A 401 8.08 -4.81 19.33
N ASP A 402 9.22 -4.46 18.72
CA ASP A 402 9.59 -3.06 18.44
C ASP A 402 8.69 -2.41 17.38
N HIS A 403 7.90 -3.20 16.65
CA HIS A 403 6.88 -2.67 15.76
C HIS A 403 5.60 -2.26 16.50
N PHE A 404 5.46 -2.60 17.78
CA PHE A 404 4.28 -2.36 18.60
C PHE A 404 4.55 -1.27 19.63
N CYS A 405 4.93 -0.08 19.17
CA CYS A 405 5.00 1.11 20.03
C CYS A 405 3.84 2.06 19.77
N VAL A 406 3.40 2.78 20.80
CA VAL A 406 2.46 3.89 20.66
C VAL A 406 3.16 5.21 20.97
N ARG A 407 2.77 6.27 20.28
CA ARG A 407 3.24 7.62 20.60
C ARG A 407 2.49 8.14 21.81
N MET A 408 3.24 8.69 22.76
CA MET A 408 2.69 9.29 23.97
C MET A 408 3.27 10.67 24.16
N GLU A 409 2.48 11.57 24.76
CA GLU A 409 3.00 12.86 25.20
C GLU A 409 4.15 12.66 26.19
N LYS A 410 5.18 13.51 26.14
CA LYS A 410 6.38 13.34 26.96
C LYS A 410 6.08 13.33 28.46
N SER A 411 5.21 14.22 28.92
CA SER A 411 4.74 14.27 30.31
C SER A 411 4.10 12.96 30.75
N HIS A 412 3.17 12.42 29.95
CA HIS A 412 2.53 11.12 30.19
C HIS A 412 3.52 9.95 30.14
N HIS A 413 4.46 9.97 29.19
CA HIS A 413 5.52 8.97 29.06
C HIS A 413 6.51 9.00 30.24
N GLU A 414 6.86 10.18 30.74
CA GLU A 414 7.72 10.31 31.92
C GLU A 414 6.97 9.93 33.19
N ALA A 415 5.67 10.23 33.28
CA ALA A 415 4.81 9.84 34.39
C ALA A 415 4.71 8.31 34.52
N ILE A 416 4.48 7.57 33.43
CA ILE A 416 4.47 6.09 33.46
C ILE A 416 5.84 5.48 33.77
N HIS A 417 6.91 6.25 33.60
CA HIS A 417 8.28 5.85 33.90
C HIS A 417 8.82 6.51 35.19
N GLY A 418 7.95 6.93 36.11
CA GLY A 418 8.35 7.43 37.43
C GLY A 418 9.26 8.67 37.39
N GLY A 419 8.99 9.62 36.48
CA GLY A 419 9.78 10.84 36.31
C GLY A 419 11.10 10.63 35.58
N GLY A 420 11.15 9.65 34.67
CA GLY A 420 12.35 9.32 33.87
C GLY A 420 13.22 8.19 34.43
N ASN A 421 12.96 7.72 35.65
CA ASN A 421 13.58 6.50 36.17
C ASN A 421 12.66 5.29 35.93
N TRP A 422 12.76 4.71 34.73
CA TRP A 422 11.89 3.59 34.32
C TRP A 422 11.93 2.39 35.28
N LYS A 423 13.05 2.16 36.00
CA LYS A 423 13.17 1.10 37.01
C LYS A 423 12.28 1.38 38.22
N LEU A 424 12.17 2.64 38.63
CA LEU A 424 11.26 3.07 39.70
C LEU A 424 9.81 2.95 39.25
N GLY A 425 9.49 3.33 38.01
CA GLY A 425 8.14 3.15 37.46
C GLY A 425 7.64 1.70 37.54
N ARG A 426 8.54 0.70 37.48
CA ARG A 426 8.16 -0.73 37.56
C ARG A 426 7.68 -1.17 38.94
N THR A 427 7.95 -0.41 40.00
CA THR A 427 7.44 -0.74 41.34
C THR A 427 6.00 -0.28 41.54
N TRP A 428 5.48 0.58 40.66
CA TRP A 428 4.17 1.19 40.81
C TRP A 428 3.03 0.17 40.63
N PRO A 429 1.97 0.25 41.45
CA PRO A 429 0.75 -0.50 41.21
C PRO A 429 0.19 -0.17 39.82
N HIS A 430 -0.29 -1.19 39.12
CA HIS A 430 -0.93 -1.04 37.81
C HIS A 430 -0.02 -0.46 36.70
N GLU A 431 1.30 -0.63 36.80
CA GLU A 431 2.20 -0.32 35.68
C GLU A 431 1.89 -1.21 34.46
N TRP A 432 1.84 -0.60 33.27
CA TRP A 432 1.37 -1.24 32.04
C TRP A 432 2.06 -2.57 31.74
N ASN A 433 3.39 -2.62 31.75
CA ASN A 433 4.11 -3.83 31.39
C ASN A 433 3.90 -4.96 32.41
N ARG A 434 3.83 -4.64 33.71
CA ARG A 434 3.48 -5.61 34.75
C ARG A 434 2.08 -6.17 34.52
N MET A 435 1.10 -5.31 34.31
CA MET A 435 -0.28 -5.73 34.05
C MET A 435 -0.41 -6.58 32.78
N ILE A 436 0.31 -6.24 31.71
CA ILE A 436 0.32 -7.02 30.47
C ILE A 436 0.94 -8.40 30.73
N MET A 437 2.09 -8.47 31.39
CA MET A 437 2.74 -9.75 31.67
C MET A 437 1.95 -10.62 32.65
N GLU A 438 1.30 -10.03 33.64
CA GLU A 438 0.38 -10.71 34.55
C GLU A 438 -0.78 -11.32 33.77
N ALA A 439 -1.50 -10.51 32.98
CA ALA A 439 -2.60 -10.99 32.14
C ALA A 439 -2.20 -12.12 31.18
N LEU A 440 -1.01 -12.01 30.58
CA LEU A 440 -0.49 -13.04 29.68
C LEU A 440 -0.16 -14.33 30.42
N ARG A 441 0.49 -14.24 31.60
CA ARG A 441 0.84 -15.41 32.41
C ARG A 441 -0.39 -16.11 32.97
N GLU A 442 -1.35 -15.36 33.50
CA GLU A 442 -2.64 -15.89 33.95
C GLU A 442 -3.33 -16.65 32.83
N ALA A 443 -3.34 -16.09 31.61
CA ALA A 443 -3.93 -16.75 30.46
C ALA A 443 -3.17 -18.03 30.05
N GLU A 444 -1.85 -18.12 30.22
CA GLU A 444 -1.12 -19.38 30.00
C GLU A 444 -1.46 -20.44 31.05
N VAL A 445 -1.61 -20.02 32.31
CA VAL A 445 -1.99 -20.89 33.43
C VAL A 445 -3.39 -21.44 33.19
N GLU A 446 -4.35 -20.58 32.86
CA GLU A 446 -5.73 -20.97 32.57
C GLU A 446 -5.82 -21.89 31.35
N ALA A 447 -5.05 -21.61 30.30
CA ALA A 447 -5.01 -22.46 29.12
C ALA A 447 -4.25 -23.78 29.35
N GLY A 448 -3.47 -23.91 30.42
CA GLY A 448 -2.59 -25.03 30.69
C GLY A 448 -1.49 -25.24 29.64
N ARG A 449 -1.19 -24.21 28.82
CA ARG A 449 -0.22 -24.29 27.71
C ARG A 449 0.31 -22.91 27.34
N MET A 450 1.41 -22.92 26.58
CA MET A 450 1.95 -21.69 25.99
C MET A 450 0.92 -21.03 25.06
N LEU A 451 0.80 -19.71 25.16
CA LEU A 451 -0.06 -18.92 24.26
C LEU A 451 0.55 -18.85 22.86
N THR A 452 -0.32 -18.88 21.85
CA THR A 452 0.08 -18.54 20.47
C THR A 452 0.21 -17.04 20.29
N ARG A 453 0.93 -16.60 19.24
CA ARG A 453 1.06 -15.19 18.87
C ARG A 453 -0.27 -14.45 18.81
N ASN A 454 -1.28 -15.07 18.19
CA ASN A 454 -2.58 -14.44 17.98
C ASN A 454 -3.35 -14.31 19.30
N GLN A 455 -3.22 -15.30 20.20
CA GLN A 455 -3.79 -15.20 21.55
C GLN A 455 -3.14 -14.08 22.35
N VAL A 456 -1.81 -13.91 22.26
CA VAL A 456 -1.11 -12.78 22.87
C VAL A 456 -1.64 -11.45 22.32
N LEU A 457 -1.77 -11.32 21.00
CA LEU A 457 -2.30 -10.11 20.36
C LEU A 457 -3.74 -9.81 20.79
N ASN A 458 -4.61 -10.81 20.89
CA ASN A 458 -5.98 -10.65 21.37
C ASN A 458 -6.04 -10.15 22.82
N ILE A 459 -5.19 -10.71 23.71
CA ILE A 459 -5.11 -10.25 25.11
C ILE A 459 -4.59 -8.82 25.19
N VAL A 460 -3.54 -8.50 24.43
CA VAL A 460 -2.97 -7.14 24.36
C VAL A 460 -4.02 -6.16 23.82
N ALA A 461 -4.75 -6.51 22.76
CA ALA A 461 -5.82 -5.67 22.21
C ALA A 461 -6.92 -5.40 23.24
N ALA A 462 -7.39 -6.44 23.94
CA ALA A 462 -8.40 -6.29 24.99
C ALA A 462 -7.94 -5.37 26.12
N ARG A 463 -6.66 -5.43 26.49
CA ARG A 463 -6.07 -4.52 27.49
C ARG A 463 -5.93 -3.11 26.93
N MET A 464 -5.43 -2.93 25.71
CA MET A 464 -5.35 -1.61 25.06
C MET A 464 -6.72 -0.93 25.01
N LYS A 465 -7.76 -1.65 24.61
CA LYS A 465 -9.15 -1.15 24.57
C LYS A 465 -9.67 -0.75 25.95
N ARG A 466 -9.35 -1.53 26.99
CA ARG A 466 -9.74 -1.22 28.39
C ARG A 466 -9.14 0.10 28.90
N TYR A 467 -7.96 0.48 28.40
CA TYR A 467 -7.23 1.68 28.82
C TYR A 467 -7.22 2.76 27.74
N ASP A 468 -8.13 2.69 26.76
CA ASP A 468 -8.28 3.65 25.66
C ASP A 468 -6.99 3.93 24.88
N ILE A 469 -6.12 2.92 24.75
CA ILE A 469 -4.88 3.00 23.99
C ILE A 469 -5.16 2.61 22.54
N PRO A 470 -4.99 3.52 21.56
CA PRO A 470 -5.28 3.20 20.17
C PRO A 470 -4.21 2.28 19.57
N ALA A 471 -4.62 1.31 18.74
CA ALA A 471 -3.74 0.45 17.93
C ALA A 471 -3.10 1.20 16.74
N LYS A 472 -2.52 2.38 17.01
CA LYS A 472 -1.78 3.22 16.06
C LYS A 472 -0.28 3.02 16.29
N PHE A 473 0.21 1.85 15.85
CA PHE A 473 1.57 1.45 16.13
C PHE A 473 2.61 2.23 15.31
N THR A 474 3.80 2.39 15.89
CA THR A 474 4.99 2.97 15.26
C THR A 474 6.21 2.14 15.62
N LYS A 475 7.25 2.19 14.78
CA LYS A 475 8.51 1.49 15.06
C LYS A 475 9.28 2.21 16.19
N GLY A 476 9.59 1.46 17.25
CA GLY A 476 10.45 1.86 18.36
C GLY A 476 11.94 1.77 18.03
N ARG A 477 12.79 2.07 19.03
CA ARG A 477 14.22 1.79 18.93
C ARG A 477 14.46 0.33 19.31
N SER A 478 15.12 -0.41 18.43
CA SER A 478 15.74 -1.69 18.81
C SER A 478 16.86 -1.43 19.80
N ARG A 479 17.10 -2.38 20.72
CA ARG A 479 18.26 -2.34 21.60
C ARG A 479 19.56 -2.59 20.84
#